data_AF-A0A914AGV2-F1
#
_entry.id   AF-A0A914AGV2-F1
#
_cell.length_a   1.000
_cell.length_b   1.000
_cell.length_c   1.000
_cell.angle_alpha   90.00
_cell.angle_beta   90.00
_cell.angle_gamma   90.00
#
_symmetry.space_group_name_H-M   'P 1'
#
loop_
_entity.id
_entity.type
_entity.pdbx_description
1 polymer ?
#
loop_
_entity_poly.entity_id
_entity_poly.type
_entity_poly.pdbx_seq_one_letter_code
_entity_poly.pdbx_strand_id
1 'polypeptide(L)'
;MFCQSILRTVASSKLSNVLKSSAKCHKSCVSRRLCCVSPTTSLLNVAKEDRFNCIHVDVGNDDRLKNCEPVGTDAFSHSLSESLSQWQVEGRTAVWLKLSTEHCHLIPLATRQGFELHHARDGHVVMSRWLRTDVSRLPSYASHQVGVAGFVLNEETEEVLMIQDKHRLVRWKFPGGLSNPGEDIQDTAMREVKEETGLQTEFKSILAFRQQHNHPGAFGCSDIYVVCRLAPLTFDLQICPAELEDARWMRVADIAASREGHSPLTLRMSKLVLRGLRKGFDRVDIAIDELPSVYNNTYKLFHRPLAS
;
A
#
# COMPACT_ATOMS: atom_id res chain seq x y z
N MET A 1 12.37 9.91 -43.23
CA MET A 1 11.49 10.01 -44.41
C MET A 1 10.42 11.05 -44.12
N PHE A 2 10.20 11.92 -45.11
CA PHE A 2 9.27 13.06 -45.27
C PHE A 2 7.98 13.09 -44.43
N CYS A 3 7.24 14.18 -44.23
CA CYS A 3 7.40 15.65 -44.25
C CYS A 3 5.96 16.20 -44.06
N GLN A 4 5.86 17.38 -43.48
CA GLN A 4 4.74 18.31 -43.32
C GLN A 4 3.53 18.24 -44.31
N SER A 5 2.33 18.63 -43.85
CA SER A 5 1.71 19.95 -44.16
C SER A 5 0.16 19.99 -44.31
N ILE A 6 -0.44 21.00 -43.65
CA ILE A 6 -1.39 22.04 -44.14
C ILE A 6 -2.92 21.78 -44.28
N LEU A 7 -3.63 22.82 -43.79
CA LEU A 7 -5.06 23.19 -43.77
C LEU A 7 -5.78 23.33 -45.14
N ARG A 8 -7.14 23.25 -45.11
CA ARG A 8 -8.15 24.30 -45.48
C ARG A 8 -9.55 23.66 -45.70
N THR A 9 -10.61 23.98 -44.95
CA THR A 9 -11.63 25.06 -45.03
C THR A 9 -12.72 24.94 -46.12
N VAL A 10 -13.98 25.14 -45.67
CA VAL A 10 -15.19 25.73 -46.33
C VAL A 10 -16.32 24.81 -46.87
N ALA A 11 -17.35 24.68 -46.02
CA ALA A 11 -18.78 25.11 -46.13
C ALA A 11 -19.76 24.70 -47.25
N SER A 12 -21.04 24.74 -46.81
CA SER A 12 -22.31 24.99 -47.56
C SER A 12 -22.98 23.74 -48.16
N SER A 13 -24.29 23.48 -48.11
CA SER A 13 -25.51 24.20 -47.71
C SER A 13 -26.67 23.18 -47.65
N LYS A 14 -27.72 23.44 -46.85
CA LYS A 14 -29.11 23.59 -47.36
C LYS A 14 -30.10 23.89 -46.22
N LEU A 15 -30.77 25.03 -46.39
CA LEU A 15 -31.91 25.58 -45.66
C LEU A 15 -33.22 25.23 -46.40
N SER A 16 -34.33 25.10 -45.65
CA SER A 16 -35.73 25.46 -45.98
C SER A 16 -36.65 24.70 -45.00
N ASN A 17 -37.74 25.19 -44.38
CA ASN A 17 -38.55 26.42 -44.32
C ASN A 17 -39.29 26.34 -42.93
N VAL A 18 -39.49 27.35 -42.05
CA VAL A 18 -40.27 28.62 -42.13
C VAL A 18 -41.76 28.35 -42.48
N LEU A 19 -42.84 28.75 -41.80
CA LEU A 19 -43.18 29.58 -40.61
C LEU A 19 -44.69 29.41 -40.28
N LYS A 20 -45.09 29.85 -39.07
CA LYS A 20 -46.32 30.60 -38.63
C LYS A 20 -47.09 29.89 -37.50
N SER A 21 -47.58 30.52 -36.43
CA SER A 21 -47.82 31.93 -36.11
C SER A 21 -47.79 32.19 -34.57
N SER A 22 -47.84 33.48 -34.22
CA SER A 22 -47.66 34.12 -32.92
C SER A 22 -48.93 34.31 -32.08
N ALA A 23 -48.80 34.36 -30.74
CA ALA A 23 -49.49 35.34 -29.88
C ALA A 23 -48.78 35.50 -28.50
N LYS A 24 -48.63 36.75 -28.06
CA LYS A 24 -47.93 37.24 -26.85
C LYS A 24 -48.79 37.07 -25.58
N CYS A 25 -48.19 36.85 -24.40
CA CYS A 25 -48.11 37.86 -23.30
C CYS A 25 -47.67 37.29 -21.94
N HIS A 26 -46.88 38.12 -21.24
CA HIS A 26 -46.71 38.29 -19.79
C HIS A 26 -45.75 37.39 -19.00
N LYS A 27 -44.70 38.07 -18.52
CA LYS A 27 -43.79 37.68 -17.43
C LYS A 27 -44.59 37.57 -16.12
N SER A 28 -44.36 36.53 -15.33
CA SER A 28 -44.03 36.70 -13.91
C SER A 28 -43.50 35.40 -13.30
N CYS A 29 -42.70 35.62 -12.26
CA CYS A 29 -41.91 34.70 -11.46
C CYS A 29 -42.69 33.46 -10.98
N VAL A 30 -42.17 32.26 -11.24
CA VAL A 30 -42.57 31.05 -10.53
C VAL A 30 -41.34 30.46 -9.87
N SER A 31 -41.29 30.67 -8.55
CA SER A 31 -40.49 29.94 -7.57
C SER A 31 -40.37 28.45 -7.93
N ARG A 32 -39.16 28.00 -8.30
CA ARG A 32 -38.82 26.58 -8.28
C ARG A 32 -38.74 26.16 -6.82
N ARG A 33 -39.84 25.61 -6.30
CA ARG A 33 -39.80 24.73 -5.12
C ARG A 33 -38.99 23.50 -5.51
N LEU A 34 -37.75 23.38 -5.02
CA LEU A 34 -37.15 22.08 -4.81
C LEU A 34 -37.82 21.49 -3.56
N CYS A 35 -38.77 20.60 -3.78
CA CYS A 35 -39.23 19.67 -2.76
C CYS A 35 -38.72 18.29 -3.15
N CYS A 36 -37.60 17.89 -2.56
CA CYS A 36 -37.23 16.50 -2.38
C CYS A 36 -36.69 16.35 -0.95
N VAL A 37 -37.59 16.37 0.04
CA VAL A 37 -37.29 15.86 1.38
C VAL A 37 -38.37 14.85 1.71
N SER A 38 -38.08 13.59 1.42
CA SER A 38 -38.76 12.46 2.06
C SER A 38 -38.13 12.27 3.44
N PRO A 39 -38.91 12.32 4.53
CA PRO A 39 -38.41 12.08 5.88
C PRO A 39 -38.38 10.58 6.12
N THR A 40 -37.22 9.92 6.15
CA THR A 40 -37.24 8.49 6.53
C THR A 40 -36.01 7.89 7.21
N THR A 41 -34.84 8.54 7.27
CA THR A 41 -33.77 8.10 8.19
C THR A 41 -32.75 9.21 8.37
N SER A 42 -32.58 9.67 9.62
CA SER A 42 -31.52 10.62 10.00
C SER A 42 -30.18 9.94 10.27
N LEU A 43 -30.15 8.62 10.33
CA LEU A 43 -28.94 7.85 10.58
C LEU A 43 -28.12 7.65 9.30
N LEU A 44 -26.81 7.61 9.46
CA LEU A 44 -25.86 7.26 8.40
C LEU A 44 -26.04 5.79 7.98
N ASN A 45 -25.85 5.51 6.69
CA ASN A 45 -25.92 4.15 6.19
C ASN A 45 -24.72 3.34 6.73
N VAL A 46 -25.02 2.22 7.40
CA VAL A 46 -24.01 1.27 7.84
C VAL A 46 -23.61 0.42 6.66
N ALA A 47 -22.34 0.51 6.25
CA ALA A 47 -21.78 -0.34 5.21
C ALA A 47 -21.52 -1.75 5.73
N LYS A 48 -21.06 -1.86 6.99
CA LYS A 48 -20.75 -3.16 7.61
C LYS A 48 -20.72 -3.07 9.14
N GLU A 49 -21.18 -4.12 9.80
CA GLU A 49 -20.86 -4.41 11.19
C GLU A 49 -19.76 -5.48 11.26
N ASP A 50 -18.77 -5.29 12.13
CA ASP A 50 -17.72 -6.30 12.33
C ASP A 50 -17.94 -7.12 13.60
N ARG A 51 -17.21 -8.24 13.70
CA ARG A 51 -17.28 -9.18 14.83
C ARG A 51 -16.84 -8.59 16.17
N PHE A 52 -16.26 -7.39 16.18
CA PHE A 52 -15.84 -6.67 17.39
C PHE A 52 -16.89 -5.62 17.81
N ASN A 53 -18.09 -5.69 17.22
CA ASN A 53 -19.18 -4.77 17.44
C ASN A 53 -18.84 -3.33 17.04
N CYS A 54 -18.01 -3.16 16.00
CA CYS A 54 -17.75 -1.86 15.39
C CYS A 54 -18.64 -1.64 14.16
N ILE A 55 -19.00 -0.37 13.94
CA ILE A 55 -19.76 0.09 12.78
C ILE A 55 -18.81 0.65 11.74
N HIS A 56 -18.99 0.28 10.48
CA HIS A 56 -18.27 0.83 9.34
C HIS A 56 -19.22 1.64 8.48
N VAL A 57 -18.88 2.89 8.23
CA VAL A 57 -19.60 3.83 7.37
C VAL A 57 -18.69 4.16 6.19
N ASP A 58 -19.19 3.95 4.97
CA ASP A 58 -18.53 4.39 3.74
C ASP A 58 -19.38 5.49 3.11
N VAL A 59 -18.90 6.74 3.21
CA VAL A 59 -19.65 7.92 2.74
C VAL A 59 -19.80 7.93 1.22
N GLY A 60 -18.84 7.38 0.47
CA GLY A 60 -18.92 7.30 -0.99
C GLY A 60 -20.02 6.37 -1.49
N ASN A 61 -20.52 5.48 -0.63
CA ASN A 61 -21.61 4.53 -0.92
C ASN A 61 -22.96 4.96 -0.33
N ASP A 62 -23.04 6.08 0.38
CA ASP A 62 -24.31 6.62 0.87
C ASP A 62 -24.89 7.58 -0.18
N ASP A 63 -25.96 7.19 -0.87
CA ASP A 63 -26.57 7.96 -1.95
C ASP A 63 -26.98 9.39 -1.52
N ARG A 64 -27.19 9.65 -0.23
CA ARG A 64 -27.50 10.99 0.31
C ARG A 64 -26.27 11.87 0.42
N LEU A 65 -25.10 11.27 0.66
CA LEU A 65 -23.85 11.97 0.95
C LEU A 65 -22.89 11.97 -0.25
N LYS A 66 -23.04 11.02 -1.17
CA LYS A 66 -22.27 10.91 -2.41
C LYS A 66 -22.35 12.16 -3.30
N ASN A 67 -23.44 12.92 -3.18
CA ASN A 67 -23.67 14.17 -3.90
C ASN A 67 -23.71 15.40 -2.96
N CYS A 68 -23.22 15.29 -1.72
CA CYS A 68 -23.16 16.44 -0.83
C CYS A 68 -22.11 17.44 -1.33
N GLU A 69 -22.59 18.45 -2.07
CA GLU A 69 -21.89 19.71 -2.29
C GLU A 69 -21.54 20.37 -0.93
N PRO A 70 -20.57 21.30 -0.86
CA PRO A 70 -20.17 21.98 0.39
C PRO A 70 -21.33 22.64 1.18
N VAL A 71 -22.47 22.86 0.51
CA VAL A 71 -23.72 23.41 1.04
C VAL A 71 -24.56 22.38 1.84
N GLY A 72 -24.12 21.12 1.95
CA GLY A 72 -24.78 20.03 2.70
C GLY A 72 -24.08 19.58 4.00
N THR A 73 -23.05 20.32 4.44
CA THR A 73 -22.21 19.98 5.60
C THR A 73 -22.97 19.86 6.93
N ASP A 74 -24.02 20.67 7.13
CA ASP A 74 -24.87 20.61 8.33
C ASP A 74 -25.68 19.32 8.41
N ALA A 75 -26.18 18.82 7.28
CA ALA A 75 -26.95 17.57 7.22
C ALA A 75 -26.07 16.37 7.59
N PHE A 76 -24.84 16.32 7.08
CA PHE A 76 -23.86 15.30 7.47
C PHE A 76 -23.57 15.37 8.98
N SER A 77 -23.27 16.57 9.50
CA SER A 77 -22.93 16.73 10.91
C SER A 77 -24.08 16.28 11.82
N HIS A 78 -25.32 16.67 11.49
CA HIS A 78 -26.50 16.25 12.25
C HIS A 78 -26.72 14.73 12.19
N SER A 79 -26.67 14.15 10.99
CA SER A 79 -26.85 12.71 10.79
C SER A 79 -25.80 11.89 11.52
N LEU A 80 -24.54 12.32 11.46
CA LEU A 80 -23.43 11.71 12.18
C LEU A 80 -23.65 11.77 13.71
N SER A 81 -24.13 12.90 14.24
CA SER A 81 -24.37 13.07 15.67
C SER A 81 -25.50 12.17 16.18
N GLU A 82 -26.60 12.07 15.44
CA GLU A 82 -27.71 11.19 15.81
C GLU A 82 -27.30 9.72 15.73
N SER A 83 -26.57 9.34 14.67
CA SER A 83 -26.04 7.99 14.52
C SER A 83 -25.12 7.60 15.67
N LEU A 84 -24.20 8.49 16.06
CA LEU A 84 -23.29 8.25 17.18
C LEU A 84 -24.05 8.08 18.50
N SER A 85 -25.07 8.90 18.74
CA SER A 85 -25.90 8.81 19.95
C SER A 85 -26.63 7.47 20.01
N GLN A 86 -27.21 7.04 18.89
CA GLN A 86 -27.87 5.74 18.79
C GLN A 86 -26.89 4.58 18.99
N TRP A 87 -25.75 4.58 18.29
CA TRP A 87 -24.76 3.51 18.40
C TRP A 87 -24.15 3.42 19.81
N GLN A 88 -24.06 4.55 20.54
CA GLN A 88 -23.69 4.52 21.95
C GLN A 88 -24.75 3.82 22.82
N VAL A 89 -26.04 4.09 22.61
CA VAL A 89 -27.15 3.42 23.32
C VAL A 89 -27.20 1.93 22.99
N GLU A 90 -26.94 1.56 21.74
CA GLU A 90 -26.82 0.17 21.29
C GLU A 90 -25.57 -0.54 21.84
N GLY A 91 -24.68 0.17 22.53
CA GLY A 91 -23.46 -0.39 23.10
C GLY A 91 -22.41 -0.77 22.06
N ARG A 92 -22.41 -0.10 20.89
CA ARG A 92 -21.38 -0.29 19.86
C ARG A 92 -20.01 0.10 20.37
N THR A 93 -18.98 -0.60 19.91
CA THR A 93 -17.61 -0.45 20.39
C THR A 93 -16.95 0.80 19.81
N ALA A 94 -17.00 0.93 18.48
CA ALA A 94 -16.35 1.99 17.73
C ALA A 94 -17.03 2.22 16.38
N VAL A 95 -16.71 3.34 15.75
CA VAL A 95 -17.11 3.66 14.38
C VAL A 95 -15.89 3.91 13.53
N TRP A 96 -15.85 3.27 12.37
CA TRP A 96 -14.93 3.53 11.28
C TRP A 96 -15.65 4.34 10.22
N LEU A 97 -15.08 5.49 9.86
CA LEU A 97 -15.62 6.39 8.86
C LEU A 97 -14.64 6.47 7.69
N LYS A 98 -15.08 6.01 6.52
CA LYS A 98 -14.31 6.06 5.28
C LYS A 98 -14.83 7.17 4.38
N LEU A 99 -13.92 8.05 3.95
CA LEU A 99 -14.16 9.21 3.09
C LEU A 99 -13.31 9.07 1.83
N SER A 100 -13.91 9.18 0.64
CA SER A 100 -13.12 9.35 -0.59
C SER A 100 -12.54 10.76 -0.68
N THR A 101 -11.55 10.97 -1.56
CA THR A 101 -10.88 12.27 -1.76
C THR A 101 -11.86 13.45 -1.91
N GLU A 102 -12.97 13.26 -2.62
CA GLU A 102 -14.00 14.30 -2.83
C GLU A 102 -14.73 14.70 -1.53
N HIS A 103 -14.81 13.78 -0.56
CA HIS A 103 -15.49 13.96 0.73
C HIS A 103 -14.53 14.39 1.86
N CYS A 104 -13.25 14.63 1.59
CA CYS A 104 -12.28 15.07 2.61
C CYS A 104 -12.67 16.40 3.29
N HIS A 105 -13.51 17.21 2.65
CA HIS A 105 -14.07 18.42 3.25
C HIS A 105 -14.95 18.15 4.49
N LEU A 106 -15.38 16.90 4.71
CA LEU A 106 -16.15 16.47 5.89
C LEU A 106 -15.27 16.14 7.10
N ILE A 107 -13.94 15.99 6.92
CA ILE A 107 -13.00 15.64 8.00
C ILE A 107 -13.13 16.58 9.21
N PRO A 108 -13.16 17.92 9.06
CA PRO A 108 -13.28 18.81 10.22
C PRO A 108 -14.59 18.60 11.00
N LEU A 109 -15.68 18.21 10.34
CA LEU A 109 -16.96 17.95 10.98
C LEU A 109 -16.92 16.65 11.78
N ALA A 110 -16.32 15.59 11.20
CA ALA A 110 -16.11 14.33 11.90
C ALA A 110 -15.18 14.51 13.12
N THR A 111 -14.11 15.29 12.99
CA THR A 111 -13.19 15.58 14.11
C THR A 111 -13.85 16.32 15.26
N ARG A 112 -14.74 17.30 15.00
CA ARG A 112 -15.54 17.94 16.06
C ARG A 112 -16.42 16.96 16.81
N GLN A 113 -16.78 15.85 16.17
CA GLN A 113 -17.52 14.75 16.76
C GLN A 113 -16.59 13.64 17.25
N GLY A 114 -15.32 13.92 17.56
CA GLY A 114 -14.42 12.99 18.23
C GLY A 114 -13.84 11.88 17.35
N PHE A 115 -13.88 12.01 16.02
CA PHE A 115 -13.14 11.12 15.13
C PHE A 115 -11.67 11.56 15.00
N GLU A 116 -10.78 10.57 15.05
CA GLU A 116 -9.35 10.73 14.80
C GLU A 116 -8.97 10.14 13.44
N LEU A 117 -7.98 10.73 12.77
CA LEU A 117 -7.41 10.18 11.54
C LEU A 117 -6.70 8.85 11.85
N HIS A 118 -6.99 7.81 11.08
CA HIS A 118 -6.31 6.52 11.20
C HIS A 118 -5.32 6.30 10.07
N HIS A 119 -5.77 6.38 8.82
CA HIS A 119 -4.89 6.25 7.65
C HIS A 119 -5.50 6.85 6.40
N ALA A 120 -4.64 7.07 5.40
CA ALA A 120 -5.06 7.42 4.05
C ALA A 120 -4.36 6.50 3.04
N ARG A 121 -5.12 5.96 2.10
CA ARG A 121 -4.61 5.04 1.07
C ARG A 121 -5.58 4.96 -0.10
N ASP A 122 -5.04 4.78 -1.32
CA ASP A 122 -5.82 4.50 -2.54
C ASP A 122 -6.98 5.50 -2.78
N GLY A 123 -6.72 6.79 -2.52
CA GLY A 123 -7.71 7.87 -2.73
C GLY A 123 -8.78 7.98 -1.64
N HIS A 124 -8.56 7.38 -0.47
CA HIS A 124 -9.49 7.42 0.66
C HIS A 124 -8.78 7.78 1.97
N VAL A 125 -9.52 8.39 2.89
CA VAL A 125 -9.13 8.62 4.28
C VAL A 125 -10.07 7.81 5.18
N VAL A 126 -9.49 7.09 6.14
CA VAL A 126 -10.23 6.37 7.18
C VAL A 126 -9.99 7.07 8.50
N MET A 127 -11.08 7.38 9.18
CA MET A 127 -11.13 7.93 10.52
C MET A 127 -11.77 6.92 11.47
N SER A 128 -11.49 7.04 12.76
CA SER A 128 -12.10 6.18 13.77
C SER A 128 -12.54 6.95 14.99
N ARG A 129 -13.60 6.47 15.66
CA ARG A 129 -14.05 6.97 16.95
C ARG A 129 -14.37 5.80 17.87
N TRP A 130 -13.75 5.77 19.04
CA TRP A 130 -14.13 4.87 20.13
C TRP A 130 -15.40 5.39 20.80
N LEU A 131 -16.40 4.52 21.01
CA LEU A 131 -17.70 4.92 21.58
C LEU A 131 -17.84 4.56 23.06
N ARG A 132 -17.02 3.65 23.57
CA ARG A 132 -17.05 3.23 24.97
C ARG A 132 -16.30 4.21 25.87
N THR A 133 -16.50 4.09 27.17
CA THR A 133 -15.87 4.94 28.20
C THR A 133 -14.46 4.49 28.60
N ASP A 134 -14.07 3.26 28.25
CA ASP A 134 -12.72 2.75 28.51
C ASP A 134 -11.72 3.18 27.43
N VAL A 135 -10.43 2.88 27.67
CA VAL A 135 -9.36 3.21 26.73
C VAL A 135 -9.58 2.50 25.40
N SER A 136 -9.43 3.25 24.29
CA SER A 136 -9.52 2.69 22.94
C SER A 136 -8.54 1.54 22.74
N ARG A 137 -9.04 0.44 22.17
CA ARG A 137 -8.23 -0.72 21.78
C ARG A 137 -8.23 -0.93 20.28
N LEU A 138 -8.65 0.09 19.53
CA LEU A 138 -8.49 0.07 18.09
C LEU A 138 -6.99 -0.03 17.79
N PRO A 139 -6.58 -0.95 16.90
CA PRO A 139 -5.19 -1.02 16.51
C PRO A 139 -4.80 0.33 15.87
N SER A 140 -3.56 0.76 16.09
CA SER A 140 -3.00 1.82 15.26
C SER A 140 -2.89 1.33 13.81
N TYR A 141 -2.70 2.24 12.87
CA TYR A 141 -2.32 1.86 11.52
C TYR A 141 -0.93 1.19 11.48
N ALA A 142 -0.50 0.81 10.28
CA ALA A 142 0.74 0.08 10.03
C ALA A 142 1.94 0.70 10.79
N SER A 143 2.53 -0.09 11.68
CA SER A 143 3.66 0.33 12.51
C SER A 143 5.02 0.02 11.89
N HIS A 144 5.04 -0.87 10.89
CA HIS A 144 6.26 -1.31 10.21
C HIS A 144 6.10 -1.23 8.70
N GLN A 145 7.19 -0.88 8.02
CA GLN A 145 7.41 -1.18 6.62
C GLN A 145 8.23 -2.47 6.51
N VAL A 146 8.08 -3.18 5.40
CA VAL A 146 8.83 -4.40 5.12
C VAL A 146 9.72 -4.16 3.91
N GLY A 147 11.03 -4.23 4.12
CA GLY A 147 12.03 -4.29 3.06
C GLY A 147 12.52 -5.72 2.87
N VAL A 148 12.88 -6.09 1.65
CA VAL A 148 13.39 -7.43 1.34
C VAL A 148 14.61 -7.34 0.45
N ALA A 149 15.63 -8.14 0.77
CA ALA A 149 16.86 -8.29 -0.01
C ALA A 149 16.98 -9.70 -0.61
N GLY A 150 17.52 -9.79 -1.82
CA GLY A 150 17.96 -11.03 -2.43
C GLY A 150 19.45 -11.28 -2.21
N PHE A 151 19.81 -12.25 -1.37
CA PHE A 151 21.14 -12.86 -1.37
C PHE A 151 21.18 -13.90 -2.49
N VAL A 152 21.50 -13.45 -3.71
CA VAL A 152 21.58 -14.32 -4.89
C VAL A 152 22.92 -15.05 -4.85
N LEU A 153 22.89 -16.34 -4.53
CA LEU A 153 24.07 -17.17 -4.35
C LEU A 153 24.23 -18.13 -5.54
N ASN A 154 25.34 -18.00 -6.26
CA ASN A 154 25.83 -19.09 -7.10
C ASN A 154 26.59 -20.09 -6.22
N GLU A 155 25.97 -21.23 -5.93
CA GLU A 155 26.56 -22.26 -5.07
C GLU A 155 27.75 -22.98 -5.74
N GLU A 156 27.83 -23.01 -7.06
CA GLU A 156 28.94 -23.64 -7.79
C GLU A 156 30.23 -22.82 -7.71
N THR A 157 30.11 -21.50 -7.83
CA THR A 157 31.27 -20.59 -7.77
C THR A 157 31.51 -20.00 -6.37
N GLU A 158 30.59 -20.21 -5.44
CA GLU A 158 30.56 -19.58 -4.11
C GLU A 158 30.59 -18.05 -4.17
N GLU A 159 29.88 -17.48 -5.16
CA GLU A 159 29.77 -16.05 -5.38
C GLU A 159 28.36 -15.54 -5.09
N VAL A 160 28.28 -14.32 -4.57
CA VAL A 160 27.04 -13.59 -4.35
C VAL A 160 26.97 -12.37 -5.24
N LEU A 161 25.78 -12.09 -5.75
CA LEU A 161 25.49 -10.86 -6.45
C LEU A 161 25.51 -9.66 -5.49
N MET A 162 26.32 -8.67 -5.82
CA MET A 162 26.41 -7.41 -5.09
C MET A 162 26.14 -6.25 -6.04
N ILE A 163 25.43 -5.24 -5.54
CA ILE A 163 25.11 -4.02 -6.29
C ILE A 163 25.64 -2.78 -5.57
N GLN A 164 25.85 -1.72 -6.35
CA GLN A 164 26.26 -0.40 -5.88
C GLN A 164 25.25 0.66 -6.37
N ASP A 165 24.65 1.38 -5.42
CA ASP A 165 23.72 2.48 -5.73
C ASP A 165 24.46 3.71 -6.27
N LYS A 166 23.86 4.43 -7.22
CA LYS A 166 24.42 5.71 -7.73
C LYS A 166 24.48 6.82 -6.69
N HIS A 167 23.53 6.82 -5.76
CA HIS A 167 23.24 7.98 -4.89
C HIS A 167 23.47 7.72 -3.40
N ARG A 168 24.08 6.59 -3.02
CA ARG A 168 24.31 6.24 -1.61
C ARG A 168 25.79 5.99 -1.29
N LEU A 169 26.17 6.32 -0.04
CA LEU A 169 27.52 6.17 0.51
C LEU A 169 27.94 4.70 0.74
N VAL A 170 27.02 3.74 0.60
CA VAL A 170 27.28 2.31 0.82
C VAL A 170 27.79 1.70 -0.48
N ARG A 171 29.04 1.22 -0.48
CA ARG A 171 29.71 0.73 -1.70
C ARG A 171 29.08 -0.54 -2.28
N TRP A 172 28.75 -1.53 -1.45
CA TRP A 172 28.23 -2.81 -1.92
C TRP A 172 27.16 -3.37 -0.99
N LYS A 173 25.97 -3.63 -1.53
CA LYS A 173 24.82 -4.21 -0.82
C LYS A 173 24.19 -5.34 -1.64
N PHE A 174 23.27 -6.07 -1.04
CA PHE A 174 22.40 -7.00 -1.76
C PHE A 174 21.31 -6.21 -2.49
N PRO A 175 20.87 -6.67 -3.67
CA PRO A 175 19.70 -6.12 -4.33
C PRO A 175 18.46 -6.23 -3.46
N GLY A 176 17.56 -5.24 -3.50
CA GLY A 176 16.37 -5.22 -2.66
C GLY A 176 15.71 -3.87 -2.45
N GLY A 177 14.43 -3.92 -2.07
CA GLY A 177 13.57 -2.76 -1.89
C GLY A 177 12.37 -3.06 -0.99
N LEU A 178 11.35 -2.22 -1.06
CA LEU A 178 10.15 -2.32 -0.21
C LEU A 178 9.14 -3.29 -0.83
N SER A 179 8.47 -4.08 0.03
CA SER A 179 7.38 -4.93 -0.41
C SER A 179 6.17 -4.10 -0.86
N ASN A 180 5.56 -4.48 -1.96
CA ASN A 180 4.27 -3.92 -2.34
C ASN A 180 3.15 -4.46 -1.43
N PRO A 181 2.04 -3.74 -1.26
CA PRO A 181 0.94 -4.25 -0.46
C PRO A 181 0.35 -5.55 -1.00
N GLY A 182 0.30 -6.58 -0.15
CA GLY A 182 -0.18 -7.91 -0.53
C GLY A 182 0.83 -8.76 -1.31
N GLU A 183 2.04 -8.25 -1.54
CA GLU A 183 3.13 -9.00 -2.16
C GLU A 183 3.83 -9.88 -1.12
N ASP A 184 4.13 -11.12 -1.50
CA ASP A 184 4.87 -12.03 -0.63
C ASP A 184 6.35 -11.68 -0.56
N ILE A 185 6.97 -11.97 0.60
CA ILE A 185 8.40 -11.68 0.85
C ILE A 185 9.31 -12.25 -0.25
N GLN A 186 9.08 -13.50 -0.65
CA GLN A 186 9.86 -14.16 -1.71
C GLN A 186 9.69 -13.46 -3.06
N ASP A 187 8.49 -12.97 -3.36
CA ASP A 187 8.17 -12.32 -4.63
C ASP A 187 8.78 -10.92 -4.68
N THR A 188 8.76 -10.18 -3.56
CA THR A 188 9.51 -8.93 -3.42
C THR A 188 11.00 -9.16 -3.69
N ALA A 189 11.63 -10.17 -3.07
CA ALA A 189 13.06 -10.44 -3.27
C ALA A 189 13.40 -10.72 -4.74
N MET A 190 12.60 -11.57 -5.42
CA MET A 190 12.82 -11.92 -6.82
C MET A 190 12.53 -10.76 -7.77
N ARG A 191 11.48 -9.96 -7.49
CA ARG A 191 11.14 -8.76 -8.27
C ARG A 191 12.27 -7.74 -8.21
N GLU A 192 12.72 -7.39 -7.01
CA GLU A 192 13.77 -6.36 -6.81
C GLU A 192 15.08 -6.77 -7.50
N VAL A 193 15.50 -8.03 -7.39
CA VAL A 193 16.67 -8.54 -8.12
C VAL A 193 16.49 -8.38 -9.63
N LYS A 194 15.31 -8.73 -10.16
CA LYS A 194 15.02 -8.64 -11.58
C LYS A 194 14.98 -7.19 -12.06
N GLU A 195 14.38 -6.28 -11.29
CA GLU A 195 14.28 -4.86 -11.61
C GLU A 195 15.66 -4.19 -11.61
N GLU A 196 16.48 -4.48 -10.61
CA GLU A 196 17.79 -3.86 -10.43
C GLU A 196 18.87 -4.44 -11.36
N THR A 197 18.85 -5.75 -11.62
CA THR A 197 19.97 -6.44 -12.31
C THR A 197 19.57 -7.30 -13.52
N GLY A 198 18.28 -7.39 -13.84
CA GLY A 198 17.76 -8.22 -14.94
C GLY A 198 17.82 -9.73 -14.71
N LEU A 199 18.30 -10.18 -13.53
CA LEU A 199 18.50 -11.59 -13.26
C LEU A 199 17.21 -12.31 -12.91
N GLN A 200 17.04 -13.50 -13.48
CA GLN A 200 16.01 -14.43 -13.05
C GLN A 200 16.56 -15.26 -11.89
N THR A 201 15.76 -15.39 -10.84
CA THR A 201 16.15 -16.11 -9.63
C THR A 201 15.01 -16.99 -9.14
N GLU A 202 15.36 -17.96 -8.30
CA GLU A 202 14.43 -18.83 -7.60
C GLU A 202 14.62 -18.65 -6.10
N PHE A 203 13.51 -18.46 -5.38
CA PHE A 203 13.53 -18.40 -3.92
C PHE A 203 13.92 -19.75 -3.31
N LYS A 204 14.83 -19.73 -2.33
CA LYS A 204 15.25 -20.93 -1.58
C LYS A 204 14.85 -20.87 -0.11
N SER A 205 15.09 -19.75 0.56
CA SER A 205 14.79 -19.61 1.99
C SER A 205 14.82 -18.15 2.45
N ILE A 206 14.38 -17.90 3.68
CA ILE A 206 14.81 -16.71 4.43
C ILE A 206 16.12 -17.05 5.17
N LEU A 207 17.08 -16.13 5.17
CA LEU A 207 18.31 -16.23 5.97
C LEU A 207 18.17 -15.54 7.32
N ALA A 208 17.60 -14.33 7.33
CA ALA A 208 17.44 -13.53 8.54
C ALA A 208 16.43 -12.41 8.32
N PHE A 209 16.01 -11.79 9.42
CA PHE A 209 15.34 -10.50 9.43
C PHE A 209 16.08 -9.54 10.38
N ARG A 210 15.98 -8.25 10.09
CA ARG A 210 16.52 -7.16 10.90
C ARG A 210 15.39 -6.20 11.25
N GLN A 211 15.33 -5.78 12.50
CA GLN A 211 14.44 -4.70 12.91
C GLN A 211 15.25 -3.40 13.12
N GLN A 212 14.70 -2.28 12.66
CA GLN A 212 15.26 -0.95 12.92
C GLN A 212 14.14 0.05 13.23
N HIS A 213 14.42 0.98 14.15
CA HIS A 213 13.54 2.09 14.48
C HIS A 213 14.14 3.43 14.04
N ASN A 214 13.31 4.47 13.99
CA ASN A 214 13.72 5.84 13.70
C ASN A 214 14.49 6.00 12.37
N HIS A 215 14.08 5.24 11.34
CA HIS A 215 14.67 5.38 10.01
C HIS A 215 14.25 6.72 9.39
N PRO A 216 15.19 7.57 8.93
CA PRO A 216 14.85 8.81 8.26
C PRO A 216 13.94 8.56 7.05
N GLY A 217 12.85 9.32 6.92
CA GLY A 217 11.89 9.14 5.82
C GLY A 217 10.90 7.99 6.00
N ALA A 218 10.93 7.24 7.11
CA ALA A 218 9.92 6.22 7.43
C ALA A 218 8.68 6.78 8.16
N PHE A 219 8.62 8.11 8.38
CA PHE A 219 7.45 8.81 8.96
C PHE A 219 6.92 8.22 10.28
N GLY A 220 7.82 7.74 11.13
CA GLY A 220 7.47 7.11 12.42
C GLY A 220 7.24 5.60 12.35
N CYS A 221 7.20 5.01 11.15
CA CYS A 221 7.19 3.56 10.99
C CYS A 221 8.57 2.96 11.27
N SER A 222 8.56 1.77 11.87
CA SER A 222 9.74 0.92 12.03
C SER A 222 9.99 0.12 10.74
N ASP A 223 11.16 -0.47 10.62
CA ASP A 223 11.57 -1.28 9.46
C ASP A 223 11.78 -2.73 9.89
N ILE A 224 11.18 -3.66 9.14
CA ILE A 224 11.57 -5.07 9.13
C ILE A 224 12.23 -5.33 7.79
N TYR A 225 13.51 -5.64 7.80
CA TYR A 225 14.29 -5.95 6.61
C TYR A 225 14.61 -7.44 6.55
N VAL A 226 14.09 -8.14 5.56
CA VAL A 226 14.24 -9.59 5.39
C VAL A 226 15.31 -9.87 4.34
N VAL A 227 16.19 -10.84 4.59
CA VAL A 227 17.19 -11.29 3.62
C VAL A 227 16.81 -12.70 3.17
N CYS A 228 16.50 -12.85 1.88
CA CYS A 228 16.14 -14.13 1.24
C CYS A 228 17.36 -14.73 0.54
N ARG A 229 17.59 -16.04 0.70
CA ARG A 229 18.54 -16.76 -0.15
C ARG A 229 17.85 -17.10 -1.47
N LEU A 230 18.47 -16.70 -2.56
CA LEU A 230 17.98 -16.95 -3.91
C LEU A 230 19.06 -17.71 -4.70
N ALA A 231 18.63 -18.58 -5.60
CA ALA A 231 19.52 -19.19 -6.59
C ALA A 231 19.35 -18.48 -7.95
N PRO A 232 20.43 -18.15 -8.67
CA PRO A 232 20.34 -17.61 -10.02
C PRO A 232 19.86 -18.68 -11.00
N LEU A 233 18.96 -18.29 -11.90
CA LEU A 233 18.56 -19.08 -13.08
C LEU A 233 19.27 -18.58 -14.35
N THR A 234 19.72 -17.32 -14.34
CA THR A 234 20.54 -16.69 -15.37
C THR A 234 21.76 -16.03 -14.73
N PHE A 235 22.78 -15.68 -15.53
CA PHE A 235 24.04 -15.14 -15.02
C PHE A 235 24.45 -13.80 -15.64
N ASP A 236 23.89 -13.45 -16.80
CA ASP A 236 24.16 -12.18 -17.49
C ASP A 236 23.49 -11.02 -16.76
N LEU A 237 24.30 -10.04 -16.34
CA LEU A 237 23.83 -8.86 -15.62
C LEU A 237 23.38 -7.76 -16.59
N GLN A 238 22.19 -7.22 -16.33
CA GLN A 238 21.65 -6.04 -17.00
C GLN A 238 21.21 -5.04 -15.94
N ILE A 239 22.12 -4.16 -15.53
CA ILE A 239 21.84 -3.21 -14.45
C ILE A 239 20.85 -2.14 -14.88
N CYS A 240 19.97 -1.74 -13.97
CA CYS A 240 19.12 -0.56 -14.14
C CYS A 240 19.97 0.71 -14.03
N PRO A 241 20.22 1.44 -15.13
CA PRO A 241 21.11 2.60 -15.10
C PRO A 241 20.49 3.80 -14.37
N ALA A 242 19.20 3.77 -14.04
CA ALA A 242 18.57 4.82 -13.24
C ALA A 242 18.92 4.68 -11.74
N GLU A 243 19.17 3.46 -11.26
CA GLU A 243 19.32 3.17 -9.83
C GLU A 243 20.75 2.76 -9.46
N LEU A 244 21.39 1.96 -10.31
CA LEU A 244 22.67 1.32 -10.00
C LEU A 244 23.84 1.91 -10.79
N GLU A 245 24.96 2.06 -10.09
CA GLU A 245 26.26 2.39 -10.67
C GLU A 245 26.96 1.14 -11.19
N ASP A 246 26.92 0.04 -10.43
CA ASP A 246 27.63 -1.19 -10.74
C ASP A 246 26.91 -2.42 -10.13
N ALA A 247 27.12 -3.60 -10.73
CA ALA A 247 26.71 -4.89 -10.20
C ALA A 247 27.72 -5.96 -10.58
N ARG A 248 28.07 -6.82 -9.62
CA ARG A 248 29.07 -7.87 -9.84
C ARG A 248 28.87 -9.09 -8.95
N TRP A 249 29.36 -10.22 -9.43
CA TRP A 249 29.58 -11.41 -8.63
C TRP A 249 30.82 -11.24 -7.76
N MET A 250 30.69 -11.52 -6.47
CA MET A 250 31.79 -11.43 -5.49
C MET A 250 31.85 -12.72 -4.68
N ARG A 251 33.05 -13.25 -4.47
CA ARG A 251 33.22 -14.43 -3.60
C ARG A 251 32.74 -14.14 -2.19
N VAL A 252 31.90 -15.04 -1.65
CA VAL A 252 31.33 -14.87 -0.31
C VAL A 252 32.43 -14.86 0.77
N ALA A 253 33.48 -15.65 0.57
CA ALA A 253 34.65 -15.71 1.46
C ALA A 253 35.38 -14.37 1.58
N ASP A 254 35.55 -13.66 0.46
CA ASP A 254 36.25 -12.38 0.41
C ASP A 254 35.47 -11.30 1.15
N ILE A 255 34.15 -11.26 0.96
CA ILE A 255 33.26 -10.35 1.70
C ILE A 255 33.35 -10.65 3.20
N ALA A 256 33.24 -11.92 3.60
CA ALA A 256 33.24 -12.32 5.00
C ALA A 256 34.57 -12.03 5.74
N ALA A 257 35.68 -12.02 5.00
CA ALA A 257 37.02 -11.72 5.49
C ALA A 257 37.38 -10.22 5.43
N SER A 258 36.62 -9.42 4.68
CA SER A 258 36.90 -8.00 4.51
C SER A 258 36.82 -7.23 5.83
N ARG A 259 37.70 -6.22 5.97
CA ARG A 259 37.78 -5.32 7.13
C ARG A 259 37.08 -3.97 6.89
N GLU A 260 36.81 -3.62 5.63
CA GLU A 260 36.22 -2.34 5.24
C GLU A 260 35.27 -2.50 4.04
N GLY A 261 34.41 -1.51 3.80
CA GLY A 261 33.61 -1.44 2.57
C GLY A 261 32.29 -2.23 2.54
N HIS A 262 31.96 -2.95 3.62
CA HIS A 262 30.69 -3.69 3.75
C HIS A 262 29.98 -3.37 5.07
N SER A 263 28.65 -3.42 5.05
CA SER A 263 27.85 -3.23 6.27
C SER A 263 27.98 -4.42 7.24
N PRO A 264 27.74 -4.24 8.55
CA PRO A 264 27.69 -5.35 9.50
C PRO A 264 26.67 -6.44 9.12
N LEU A 265 25.53 -6.06 8.51
CA LEU A 265 24.53 -6.99 8.01
C LEU A 265 25.11 -7.85 6.88
N THR A 266 25.74 -7.22 5.88
CA THR A 266 26.39 -7.90 4.75
C THR A 266 27.42 -8.92 5.25
N LEU A 267 28.33 -8.49 6.14
CA LEU A 267 29.36 -9.38 6.72
C LEU A 267 28.73 -10.56 7.49
N ARG A 268 27.64 -10.31 8.23
CA ARG A 268 26.94 -11.36 9.00
C ARG A 268 26.26 -12.36 8.08
N MET A 269 25.61 -11.90 7.01
CA MET A 269 24.96 -12.76 6.02
C MET A 269 25.98 -13.62 5.26
N SER A 270 27.10 -13.04 4.82
CA SER A 270 28.17 -13.81 4.17
C SER A 270 28.73 -14.90 5.08
N LYS A 271 28.94 -14.62 6.38
CA LYS A 271 29.36 -15.64 7.36
C LYS A 271 28.31 -16.73 7.57
N LEU A 272 27.03 -16.37 7.57
CA LEU A 272 25.92 -17.32 7.69
C LEU A 272 25.84 -18.24 6.47
N VAL A 273 25.96 -17.69 5.26
CA VAL A 273 25.97 -18.46 4.01
C VAL A 273 27.20 -19.36 3.91
N LEU A 274 28.39 -18.90 4.30
CA LEU A 274 29.58 -19.77 4.39
C LEU A 274 29.42 -20.93 5.38
N ARG A 275 28.57 -20.77 6.40
CA ARG A 275 28.21 -21.89 7.28
C ARG A 275 27.26 -22.85 6.55
N GLY A 276 26.29 -22.34 5.80
CA GLY A 276 25.41 -23.14 4.93
C GLY A 276 26.20 -23.97 3.91
N LEU A 277 27.05 -23.33 3.11
CA LEU A 277 27.91 -23.99 2.11
C LEU A 277 28.76 -25.11 2.71
N ARG A 278 29.28 -24.94 3.94
CA ARG A 278 30.17 -25.92 4.59
C ARG A 278 29.46 -27.01 5.40
N LYS A 279 28.24 -26.75 5.88
CA LYS A 279 27.57 -27.59 6.90
C LYS A 279 26.13 -27.99 6.54
N GLY A 280 25.63 -27.57 5.38
CA GLY A 280 24.25 -27.75 4.95
C GLY A 280 23.40 -26.50 5.21
N PHE A 281 22.56 -26.15 4.24
CA PHE A 281 21.67 -24.99 4.32
C PHE A 281 20.49 -25.19 5.29
N ASP A 282 20.12 -26.44 5.58
CA ASP A 282 19.16 -26.82 6.63
C ASP A 282 19.48 -26.22 8.02
N ARG A 283 20.76 -25.87 8.25
CA ARG A 283 21.24 -25.29 9.51
C ARG A 283 21.13 -23.78 9.61
N VAL A 284 20.89 -23.09 8.50
CA VAL A 284 20.92 -21.62 8.42
C VAL A 284 19.68 -21.03 7.78
N ASP A 285 18.97 -21.82 6.98
CA ASP A 285 17.72 -21.43 6.37
C ASP A 285 16.59 -21.36 7.40
N ILE A 286 15.69 -20.43 7.16
CA ILE A 286 14.34 -20.37 7.71
C ILE A 286 13.42 -20.81 6.57
N ALA A 287 12.77 -21.96 6.78
CA ALA A 287 11.81 -22.55 5.86
C ALA A 287 10.49 -21.78 5.84
N ILE A 288 9.69 -22.06 4.82
CA ILE A 288 8.36 -21.51 4.63
C ILE A 288 7.36 -22.63 4.38
N ASP A 289 6.28 -22.65 5.14
CA ASP A 289 5.11 -23.50 4.91
C ASP A 289 3.89 -22.62 4.61
N GLU A 290 3.11 -22.97 3.58
CA GLU A 290 1.80 -22.34 3.36
C GLU A 290 0.70 -23.18 4.01
N LEU A 291 -0.03 -22.58 4.93
CA LEU A 291 -0.99 -23.26 5.80
C LEU A 291 -2.38 -22.60 5.72
N PRO A 292 -3.46 -23.38 5.88
CA PRO A 292 -4.82 -22.83 5.92
C PRO A 292 -5.05 -22.04 7.20
N SER A 293 -5.70 -20.89 7.06
CA SER A 293 -6.14 -20.00 8.14
C SER A 293 -7.59 -20.29 8.52
N VAL A 294 -7.95 -19.94 9.76
CA VAL A 294 -9.33 -20.00 10.27
C VAL A 294 -10.31 -19.05 9.55
N TYR A 295 -9.81 -18.15 8.70
CA TYR A 295 -10.59 -17.19 7.91
C TYR A 295 -10.81 -17.62 6.45
N ASN A 296 -10.74 -18.93 6.14
CA ASN A 296 -10.89 -19.47 4.79
C ASN A 296 -9.92 -18.85 3.75
N ASN A 297 -8.71 -18.53 4.19
CA ASN A 297 -7.58 -18.13 3.35
C ASN A 297 -6.32 -18.92 3.77
N THR A 298 -5.16 -18.59 3.23
CA THR A 298 -3.87 -19.18 3.62
C THR A 298 -2.98 -18.14 4.32
N TYR A 299 -1.98 -18.62 5.03
CA TYR A 299 -0.87 -17.82 5.55
C TYR A 299 0.45 -18.55 5.33
N LYS A 300 1.54 -17.79 5.27
CA LYS A 300 2.90 -18.33 5.20
C LYS A 300 3.55 -18.31 6.58
N LEU A 301 3.95 -19.47 7.06
CA LEU A 301 4.66 -19.66 8.32
C LEU A 301 6.15 -19.75 8.05
N PHE A 302 6.94 -18.85 8.64
CA PHE A 302 8.39 -18.88 8.57
C PHE A 302 8.96 -19.50 9.84
N HIS A 303 9.69 -20.60 9.71
CA HIS A 303 10.19 -21.36 10.85
C HIS A 303 11.51 -22.05 10.54
N ARG A 304 12.18 -22.54 11.58
CA ARG A 304 13.33 -23.42 11.38
C ARG A 304 12.88 -24.68 10.63
N PRO A 305 13.65 -25.18 9.64
CA PRO A 305 13.35 -26.45 8.97
C PRO A 305 13.07 -27.55 9.99
N LEU A 306 11.94 -28.24 9.83
CA LEU A 306 11.67 -29.47 10.54
C LEU A 306 12.55 -30.55 9.91
N ALA A 307 13.33 -31.26 10.72
CA ALA A 307 14.02 -32.44 10.22
C ALA A 307 12.93 -33.44 9.76
N SER A 308 13.00 -33.82 8.48
CA SER A 308 12.18 -34.88 7.90
C SER A 308 12.45 -36.22 8.59
#